data_AF-A0A2N7XTP2-F1
#
_entry.id   AF-A0A2N7XTP2-F1
#
_cell.length_a   1.000
_cell.length_b   1.000
_cell.length_c   1.000
_cell.angle_alpha   90.00
_cell.angle_beta   90.00
_cell.angle_gamma   90.00
#
_symmetry.space_group_name_H-M   'P 1'
#
loop_
_entity.id
_entity.type
_entity.pdbx_description
1 polymer ?
#
loop_
_entity_poly.entity_id
_entity_poly.type
_entity_poly.pdbx_seq_one_letter_code
_entity_poly.pdbx_strand_id
1 'polypeptide(L)'
;PEAVYAAPANAFVASFFGPANHVAGEVVDRDLVRLAAGPTLPARTNGLAKGAPVTVAVRPEALSFSGPPDSGAPGRVQAILFAGAYVRVE
;
A
#
# COMPACT_ATOMS: atom_id res chain seq x y z
N PRO A 1 20.00 2.32 -5.38
CA PRO A 1 18.83 3.19 -5.14
C PRO A 1 17.50 2.40 -5.05
N GLU A 2 17.26 1.52 -6.03
CA GLU A 2 16.01 0.77 -6.19
C GLU A 2 15.65 -0.12 -4.99
N ALA A 3 16.63 -0.80 -4.38
CA ALA A 3 16.42 -1.68 -3.23
C ALA A 3 15.84 -0.96 -2.00
N VAL A 4 16.28 0.27 -1.74
CA VAL A 4 15.78 1.09 -0.61
C VAL A 4 14.33 1.50 -0.83
N TYR A 5 13.95 1.67 -2.09
CA TYR A 5 12.62 2.11 -2.49
C TYR A 5 11.61 0.96 -2.56
N ALA A 6 12.02 -0.17 -3.16
CA ALA A 6 11.19 -1.36 -3.36
C ALA A 6 11.11 -2.27 -2.11
N ALA A 7 12.14 -2.26 -1.26
CA ALA A 7 12.22 -3.05 -0.05
C ALA A 7 12.79 -2.22 1.11
N PRO A 8 12.04 -1.21 1.60
CA PRO A 8 12.51 -0.37 2.69
C PRO A 8 12.76 -1.22 3.95
N ALA A 9 13.89 -0.97 4.61
CA ALA A 9 14.29 -1.73 5.79
C ALA A 9 13.39 -1.49 7.01
N ASN A 10 12.68 -0.35 7.05
CA ASN A 10 11.75 0.01 8.11
C ASN A 10 10.72 1.06 7.64
N ALA A 11 9.72 1.33 8.48
CA ALA A 11 8.64 2.28 8.18
C ALA A 11 9.12 3.73 7.96
N PHE A 12 10.21 4.13 8.61
CA PHE A 12 10.82 5.44 8.37
C PHE A 12 11.35 5.53 6.93
N VAL A 13 12.14 4.54 6.49
CA VAL A 13 12.65 4.47 5.10
C VAL A 13 11.49 4.37 4.09
N ALA A 14 10.44 3.61 4.41
CA ALA A 14 9.26 3.48 3.55
C ALA A 14 8.52 4.81 3.35
N SER A 15 8.52 5.68 4.36
CA SER A 15 7.83 6.97 4.34
C SER A 15 8.72 8.13 3.89
N PHE A 16 10.04 7.97 3.94
CA PHE A 16 11.00 9.03 3.62
C PHE A 16 11.27 9.15 2.12
N PHE A 17 11.23 8.04 1.38
CA PHE A 17 11.50 8.01 -0.05
C PHE A 17 10.19 7.93 -0.85
N GLY A 18 9.69 9.09 -1.26
CA GLY A 18 8.53 9.24 -2.16
C GLY A 18 7.17 9.19 -1.46
N PRO A 19 6.09 9.56 -2.17
CA PRO A 19 4.73 9.49 -1.63
C PRO A 19 4.31 8.03 -1.40
N ALA A 20 3.62 7.78 -0.29
CA ALA A 20 3.02 6.50 0.03
C ALA A 20 1.67 6.71 0.72
N ASN A 21 0.73 5.82 0.44
CA ASN A 21 -0.53 5.72 1.17
C ASN A 21 -0.31 4.82 2.39
N HIS A 22 -0.69 5.27 3.57
CA HIS A 22 -0.60 4.47 4.80
C HIS A 22 -1.97 3.94 5.17
N VAL A 23 -2.11 2.62 5.20
CA VAL A 23 -3.38 1.95 5.49
C VAL A 23 -3.20 1.08 6.73
N ALA A 24 -4.09 1.22 7.71
CA ALA A 24 -4.10 0.35 8.88
C ALA A 24 -4.46 -1.09 8.47
N GLY A 25 -3.85 -2.06 9.14
CA GLY A 25 -4.14 -3.48 8.93
C GLY A 25 -3.75 -4.35 10.11
N GLU A 26 -3.97 -5.64 9.97
CA GLU A 26 -3.70 -6.66 10.97
C GLU A 26 -3.04 -7.87 10.32
N VAL A 27 -2.00 -8.41 10.95
CA VAL A 27 -1.34 -9.64 10.48
C VAL A 27 -2.28 -10.82 10.63
N VAL A 28 -2.62 -11.49 9.52
CA VAL A 28 -3.50 -12.66 9.55
C VAL A 28 -2.74 -13.98 9.43
N ASP A 29 -1.57 -13.95 8.77
CA ASP A 29 -0.64 -15.07 8.64
C ASP A 29 0.77 -14.56 8.26
N ARG A 30 1.73 -15.46 8.07
CA ARG A 30 3.06 -15.15 7.54
C ARG A 30 2.95 -14.44 6.19
N ASP A 31 3.57 -13.27 6.11
CA ASP A 31 3.59 -12.43 4.91
C ASP A 31 2.19 -12.07 4.37
N LEU A 32 1.16 -12.08 5.24
CA LEU A 32 -0.22 -11.81 4.88
C LEU A 32 -0.87 -10.83 5.86
N VAL A 33 -1.37 -9.72 5.34
CA VAL A 33 -1.98 -8.65 6.12
C VAL A 33 -3.39 -8.37 5.61
N ARG A 34 -4.35 -8.31 6.52
CA ARG A 34 -5.72 -7.83 6.26
C ARG A 34 -5.76 -6.33 6.45
N LEU A 35 -6.06 -5.58 5.41
CA LEU A 35 -6.29 -4.13 5.53
C LEU A 35 -7.59 -3.87 6.29
N ALA A 36 -7.62 -2.82 7.12
CA ALA A 36 -8.80 -2.44 7.90
C ALA A 36 -9.99 -2.05 7.01
N ALA A 37 -9.71 -1.52 5.82
CA ALA A 37 -10.71 -1.11 4.83
C ALA A 37 -10.33 -1.62 3.44
N GLY A 38 -10.33 -2.95 3.24
CA GLY A 38 -10.00 -3.52 1.94
C GLY A 38 -9.71 -5.02 1.95
N PRO A 39 -9.01 -5.52 0.92
CA PRO A 39 -8.68 -6.93 0.79
C PRO A 39 -7.59 -7.36 1.77
N THR A 40 -7.42 -8.67 1.87
CA THR A 40 -6.21 -9.27 2.43
C THR A 40 -5.17 -9.36 1.33
N LEU A 41 -3.94 -8.90 1.60
CA LEU A 41 -2.89 -8.82 0.61
C LEU A 41 -1.56 -9.40 1.12
N PRO A 42 -0.71 -9.91 0.22
CA PRO A 42 0.66 -10.29 0.57
C PRO A 42 1.45 -9.04 0.99
N ALA A 43 1.99 -9.05 2.20
CA ALA A 43 2.84 -7.99 2.72
C ALA A 43 3.82 -8.56 3.73
N ARG A 44 5.08 -8.11 3.69
CA ARG A 44 6.11 -8.58 4.61
C ARG A 44 5.71 -8.25 6.05
N THR A 45 5.52 -9.29 6.87
CA THR A 45 5.13 -9.11 8.27
C THR A 45 6.34 -8.92 9.18
N ASN A 46 7.57 -9.13 8.66
CA ASN A 46 8.83 -8.96 9.39
C ASN A 46 8.86 -9.72 10.73
N GLY A 47 8.21 -10.87 10.80
CA GLY A 47 8.16 -11.71 12.01
C GLY A 47 7.13 -11.29 13.06
N LEU A 48 6.25 -10.33 12.75
CA LEU A 48 5.14 -9.94 13.63
C LEU A 48 4.14 -11.09 13.77
N ALA A 49 3.61 -11.26 14.98
CA ALA A 49 2.64 -12.30 15.30
C ALA A 49 1.27 -12.05 14.65
N LYS A 50 0.52 -13.13 14.43
CA LYS A 50 -0.89 -13.04 14.02
C LYS A 50 -1.69 -12.21 15.04
N GLY A 51 -2.54 -11.31 14.54
CA GLY A 51 -3.30 -10.35 15.34
C GLY A 51 -2.55 -9.04 15.63
N ALA A 52 -1.27 -8.92 15.27
CA ALA A 52 -0.53 -7.69 15.50
C ALA A 52 -1.06 -6.57 14.60
N PRO A 53 -1.35 -5.37 15.17
CA PRO A 53 -1.71 -4.20 14.38
C PRO A 53 -0.48 -3.69 13.60
N VAL A 54 -0.69 -3.35 12.34
CA VAL A 54 0.36 -2.86 11.43
C VAL A 54 -0.13 -1.70 10.59
N THR A 55 0.81 -0.93 10.07
CA THR A 55 0.55 0.08 9.03
C THR A 55 1.21 -0.37 7.74
N VAL A 56 0.40 -0.56 6.70
CA VAL A 56 0.86 -0.93 5.35
C VAL A 56 1.09 0.34 4.56
N ALA A 57 2.32 0.53 4.08
CA ALA A 57 2.66 1.59 3.14
C ALA A 57 2.48 1.06 1.71
N VAL A 58 1.58 1.68 0.94
CA VAL A 58 1.27 1.35 -0.45
C VAL A 58 1.71 2.50 -1.33
N ARG A 59 2.65 2.25 -2.24
CA ARG A 59 3.10 3.27 -3.19
C ARG A 59 2.02 3.52 -4.26
N PRO A 60 1.71 4.77 -4.64
CA PRO A 60 0.71 5.07 -5.66
C PRO A 60 0.96 4.35 -6.99
N GLU A 61 2.22 4.22 -7.40
CA GLU A 61 2.63 3.51 -8.62
C GLU A 61 2.45 1.98 -8.55
N ALA A 62 2.23 1.43 -7.36
CA ALA A 62 1.87 0.02 -7.17
C ALA A 62 0.35 -0.21 -7.23
N LEU A 63 -0.45 0.85 -7.40
CA LEU A 63 -1.89 0.78 -7.59
C LEU A 63 -2.25 0.86 -9.08
N SER A 64 -3.28 0.11 -9.46
CA SER A 64 -3.87 0.17 -10.79
C SER A 64 -5.38 0.29 -10.68
N PHE A 65 -5.99 1.11 -11.53
CA PHE A 65 -7.44 1.13 -11.70
C PHE A 65 -7.86 -0.08 -12.53
N SER A 66 -8.75 -0.90 -11.98
CA SER A 66 -9.37 -2.02 -12.70
C SER A 66 -10.84 -1.70 -13.00
N GLY A 67 -11.33 -2.17 -14.16
CA GLY A 67 -12.76 -2.31 -14.40
C GLY A 67 -13.27 -3.67 -13.88
N PRO A 68 -14.59 -3.90 -13.85
CA PRO A 68 -15.15 -5.21 -13.48
C PRO A 68 -14.52 -6.34 -14.33
N PRO A 69 -14.19 -7.52 -13.77
CA PRO A 69 -14.54 -8.05 -12.46
C PRO A 69 -13.49 -7.79 -11.36
N ASP A 70 -13.98 -7.47 -10.16
CA ASP A 70 -13.26 -6.74 -9.11
C ASP A 70 -12.33 -7.60 -8.23
N SER A 71 -11.02 -7.50 -8.47
CA SER A 71 -10.01 -7.74 -7.44
C SER A 71 -9.48 -6.40 -6.93
N GLY A 72 -9.87 -5.96 -5.73
CA GLY A 72 -9.38 -4.70 -5.18
C GLY A 72 -10.24 -4.10 -4.07
N ALA A 73 -9.96 -2.85 -3.71
CA ALA A 73 -10.79 -2.04 -2.82
C ALA A 73 -11.60 -1.02 -3.64
N PRO A 74 -12.92 -0.87 -3.41
CA PRO A 74 -13.71 0.13 -4.09
C PRO A 74 -13.27 1.54 -3.65
N GLY A 75 -13.22 2.46 -4.61
CA GLY A 75 -12.84 3.85 -4.38
C GLY A 75 -13.58 4.79 -5.32
N ARG A 76 -13.71 6.05 -4.91
CA ARG A 76 -14.25 7.13 -5.75
C ARG A 76 -13.17 8.17 -5.94
N VAL A 77 -12.83 8.47 -7.19
CA VAL A 77 -11.94 9.57 -7.55
C VAL A 77 -12.57 10.89 -7.10
N GLN A 78 -11.85 11.64 -6.27
CA GLN A 78 -12.21 12.97 -5.79
C GLN A 78 -11.54 14.05 -6.62
N ALA A 79 -10.28 13.85 -7.02
CA ALA A 79 -9.53 14.82 -7.79
C ALA A 79 -8.56 14.16 -8.78
N ILE A 80 -8.26 14.90 -9.86
CA ILE A 80 -7.28 14.54 -10.87
C ILE A 80 -6.37 15.75 -11.05
N LEU A 81 -5.08 15.60 -10.73
CA LEU A 81 -4.08 16.66 -10.81
C LEU A 81 -3.05 16.32 -11.89
N PHE A 82 -2.90 17.21 -12.87
CA PHE A 82 -1.90 17.08 -13.93
C PHE A 82 -0.54 17.60 -13.44
N ALA A 83 0.47 16.72 -13.37
CA ALA A 83 1.83 17.04 -12.92
C ALA A 83 2.84 17.05 -14.07
N GLY A 84 2.37 17.20 -15.33
CA GLY A 84 3.21 17.14 -16.52
C GLY A 84 3.42 15.70 -16.99
N ALA A 85 4.47 15.03 -16.50
CA ALA A 85 4.84 13.69 -16.96
C ALA A 85 3.90 12.58 -16.47
N TYR A 86 3.11 12.85 -15.44
CA TYR A 86 2.13 11.92 -14.88
C TYR A 86 0.91 12.67 -14.36
N VAL A 87 -0.15 11.92 -14.10
CA VAL A 87 -1.38 12.39 -13.46
C VAL A 87 -1.44 11.78 -12.07
N ARG A 88 -1.70 12.62 -11.07
CA ARG A 88 -2.01 12.17 -9.71
C ARG A 88 -3.52 12.10 -9.56
N VAL A 89 -3.99 10.97 -9.07
CA VAL A 89 -5.41 10.73 -8.78
C VAL A 89 -5.56 10.59 -7.27
N GLU A 90 -6.56 11.28 -6.71
CA GLU A 90 -6.94 11.25 -5.29
C GLU A 90 -8.35 10.73 -5.12
#